data_AF-A0A1Z3MZN6-F1
#
_entry.id   AF-A0A1Z3MZN6-F1
#
_cell.length_a   1.000
_cell.length_b   1.000
_cell.length_c   1.000
_cell.angle_alpha   90.00
_cell.angle_beta   90.00
_cell.angle_gamma   90.00
#
_symmetry.space_group_name_H-M   'P 1'
#
loop_
_entity.id
_entity.type
_entity.pdbx_description
1 polymer ?
#
loop_
_entity_poly.entity_id
_entity_poly.type
_entity_poly.pdbx_seq_one_letter_code
_entity_poly.pdbx_strand_id
1 'polypeptide(L)'
;MKPMANERLLIPQDADYFHALGLAAVAFARLEWDAVWCCERLQKGYISTIEPKKKTAGFIARDLEALFGRISDQSFRLKVEPFAQEFIAIVQDRNALFHGKPGTTKESEQRLFRSGTPWSIQDVNDFADRCTRAGTPLNALLYNELKEGCVVPLV
;
A
#
# COMPACT_ATOMS: atom_id res chain seq x y z
N MET A 1 -17.69 27.25 -26.23
CA MET A 1 -17.56 25.81 -25.97
C MET A 1 -16.09 25.54 -25.63
N LYS A 2 -15.76 25.12 -24.40
CA LYS A 2 -14.37 24.71 -24.10
C LYS A 2 -14.09 23.43 -24.89
N PRO A 3 -12.95 23.30 -25.59
CA PRO A 3 -12.57 22.02 -26.17
C PRO A 3 -12.56 20.96 -25.07
N MET A 4 -13.14 19.78 -25.33
CA MET A 4 -13.02 18.66 -24.41
C MET A 4 -11.54 18.24 -24.36
N ALA A 5 -10.94 18.40 -23.19
CA ALA A 5 -9.58 17.98 -22.91
C ALA A 5 -9.50 16.44 -22.95
N ASN A 6 -9.00 15.91 -24.06
CA ASN A 6 -8.88 14.48 -24.34
C ASN A 6 -7.42 14.04 -24.46
N GLU A 7 -6.48 14.85 -23.99
CA GLU A 7 -5.03 14.62 -24.09
C GLU A 7 -4.63 13.27 -23.47
N ARG A 8 -5.34 12.81 -22.44
CA ARG A 8 -5.14 11.48 -21.82
C ARG A 8 -5.36 10.31 -22.79
N LEU A 9 -6.14 10.49 -23.86
CA LEU A 9 -6.42 9.46 -24.86
C LEU A 9 -5.27 9.27 -25.85
N LEU A 10 -4.24 10.12 -25.79
CA LEU A 10 -3.00 9.93 -26.55
C LEU A 10 -2.15 8.77 -26.01
N ILE A 11 -2.42 8.32 -24.79
CA ILE A 11 -1.81 7.12 -24.22
C ILE A 11 -2.53 5.90 -24.83
N PRO A 12 -1.81 4.94 -25.46
CA PRO A 12 -2.43 3.73 -25.98
C PRO A 12 -3.19 2.99 -24.87
N GLN A 13 -4.44 2.68 -25.15
CA GLN A 13 -5.36 2.14 -24.15
C GLN A 13 -5.35 0.61 -24.23
N ASP A 14 -5.14 -0.01 -23.08
CA ASP A 14 -5.47 -1.41 -22.84
C ASP A 14 -6.42 -1.41 -21.63
N ALA A 15 -7.70 -1.66 -21.90
CA ALA A 15 -8.76 -1.50 -20.90
C ALA A 15 -8.56 -2.44 -19.70
N ASP A 16 -8.12 -3.68 -19.96
CA ASP A 16 -7.93 -4.69 -18.92
C ASP A 16 -6.70 -4.36 -18.07
N TYR A 17 -5.61 -3.91 -18.71
CA TYR A 17 -4.42 -3.45 -17.99
C TYR A 17 -4.69 -2.21 -17.14
N PHE A 18 -5.47 -1.26 -17.66
CA PHE A 18 -5.84 -0.05 -16.93
C PHE A 18 -6.79 -0.35 -15.77
N HIS A 19 -7.71 -1.29 -15.96
CA HIS A 19 -8.58 -1.78 -14.91
C HIS A 19 -7.77 -2.42 -13.77
N ALA A 20 -6.84 -3.33 -14.11
CA ALA A 20 -5.96 -3.96 -13.14
C ALA A 20 -5.12 -2.93 -12.37
N LEU A 21 -4.51 -1.96 -13.05
CA LEU A 21 -3.75 -0.87 -12.40
C LEU A 21 -4.62 -0.03 -11.47
N GLY A 22 -5.85 0.28 -11.88
CA GLY A 22 -6.80 1.02 -11.05
C GLY A 22 -7.16 0.28 -9.77
N LEU A 23 -7.45 -1.02 -9.86
CA LEU A 23 -7.71 -1.87 -8.70
C LEU A 23 -6.51 -1.98 -7.78
N ALA A 24 -5.31 -2.21 -8.34
CA ALA A 24 -4.07 -2.25 -7.57
C ALA A 24 -3.81 -0.95 -6.79
N ALA A 25 -4.06 0.21 -7.40
CA ALA A 25 -3.90 1.51 -6.75
C ALA A 25 -4.86 1.67 -5.56
N VAL A 26 -6.14 1.32 -5.73
CA VAL A 26 -7.13 1.41 -4.65
C VAL A 26 -6.87 0.39 -3.55
N ALA A 27 -6.51 -0.85 -3.91
CA ALA A 27 -6.19 -1.91 -2.94
C ALA A 27 -4.98 -1.54 -2.09
N PHE A 28 -3.92 -1.01 -2.71
CA PHE A 28 -2.76 -0.51 -1.97
C PHE A 28 -3.13 0.68 -1.06
N ALA A 29 -3.90 1.65 -1.56
CA ALA A 29 -4.31 2.80 -0.75
C ALA A 29 -5.11 2.37 0.49
N ARG A 30 -6.00 1.37 0.35
CA ARG A 30 -6.74 0.79 1.48
C ARG A 30 -5.80 0.18 2.51
N LEU A 31 -4.87 -0.67 2.08
CA LEU A 31 -3.85 -1.27 2.95
C LEU A 31 -2.99 -0.20 3.65
N GLU A 32 -2.52 0.81 2.92
CA GLU A 32 -1.73 1.90 3.49
C GLU A 32 -2.50 2.63 4.59
N TRP A 33 -3.80 2.87 4.39
CA TRP A 33 -4.63 3.51 5.39
C TRP A 33 -4.96 2.63 6.59
N ASP A 34 -5.10 1.30 6.42
CA ASP A 34 -5.19 0.37 7.55
C ASP A 34 -3.92 0.46 8.43
N ALA A 35 -2.74 0.48 7.81
CA ALA A 35 -1.46 0.67 8.50
C ALA A 35 -1.38 2.03 9.23
N VAL A 36 -1.79 3.12 8.57
CA VAL A 36 -1.86 4.46 9.17
C VAL A 36 -2.75 4.48 10.41
N TRP A 37 -3.91 3.84 10.36
CA TRP A 37 -4.82 3.76 11.49
C TRP A 37 -4.25 2.91 12.62
N CYS A 38 -3.52 1.83 12.33
CA CYS A 38 -2.80 1.08 13.37
C CYS A 38 -1.79 2.00 14.08
N CYS A 39 -1.02 2.80 13.35
CA CYS A 39 -0.10 3.77 13.92
C CYS A 39 -0.81 4.82 14.80
N GLU A 40 -1.94 5.36 14.35
CA GLU A 40 -2.76 6.31 15.13
C GLU A 40 -3.26 5.70 16.44
N ARG A 41 -3.69 4.44 16.42
CA ARG A 41 -4.22 3.76 17.62
C ARG A 41 -3.12 3.43 18.63
N LEU A 42 -1.89 3.18 18.17
CA LEU A 42 -0.73 2.98 19.06
C LEU A 42 -0.11 4.30 19.53
N GLN A 43 -0.15 5.33 18.71
CA GLN A 43 0.41 6.64 19.00
C GLN A 43 -0.55 7.74 18.52
N LYS A 44 -1.39 8.21 19.44
CA LYS A 44 -2.39 9.25 19.17
C LYS A 44 -1.74 10.50 18.54
N GLY A 45 -2.38 11.01 17.49
CA GLY A 45 -1.92 12.16 16.71
C GLY A 45 -0.98 11.81 15.55
N TYR A 46 -0.66 10.54 15.32
CA TYR A 46 0.17 10.10 14.20
C TYR A 46 -0.34 10.61 12.83
N ILE A 47 -1.64 10.51 12.54
CA ILE A 47 -2.23 10.94 11.26
C ILE A 47 -1.93 12.40 10.96
N SER A 48 -2.02 13.26 11.98
CA SER A 48 -1.75 14.70 11.87
C SER A 48 -0.30 15.01 11.44
N THR A 49 0.60 14.04 11.52
CA THR A 49 2.01 14.18 11.12
C THR A 49 2.28 13.80 9.67
N ILE A 50 1.35 13.15 8.97
CA ILE A 50 1.60 12.60 7.62
C ILE A 50 1.86 13.73 6.61
N GLU A 51 0.89 14.64 6.43
CA GLU A 51 1.01 15.74 5.47
C GLU A 51 2.12 16.72 5.83
N PRO A 52 2.23 17.24 7.06
CA PRO A 52 3.27 18.22 7.39
C PRO A 52 4.69 17.67 7.25
N LYS A 53 4.88 16.36 7.47
CA LYS A 53 6.19 15.69 7.33
C LYS A 53 6.38 15.00 5.98
N LYS A 54 5.40 15.09 5.07
CA LYS A 54 5.41 14.43 3.74
C LYS A 54 5.76 12.95 3.83
N LYS A 55 5.15 12.23 4.79
CA LYS A 55 5.46 10.81 4.99
C LYS A 55 5.04 9.99 3.76
N THR A 56 5.99 9.27 3.17
CA THR A 56 5.72 8.29 2.11
C THR A 56 5.28 6.96 2.73
N ALA A 57 4.73 6.05 1.92
CA ALA A 57 4.46 4.68 2.37
C ALA A 57 5.68 3.99 3.00
N GLY A 58 6.89 4.24 2.49
CA GLY A 58 8.11 3.70 3.06
C GLY A 58 8.44 4.27 4.44
N PHE A 59 8.04 5.53 4.72
CA PHE A 59 8.08 6.07 6.08
C PHE A 59 7.01 5.43 6.96
N ILE A 60 5.77 5.31 6.47
CA ILE A 60 4.66 4.70 7.22
C ILE A 60 4.98 3.25 7.60
N ALA A 61 5.57 2.48 6.70
CA ALA A 61 5.94 1.08 6.94
C ALA A 61 6.98 0.94 8.06
N ARG A 62 8.02 1.80 8.06
CA ARG A 62 9.02 1.85 9.13
C ARG A 62 8.43 2.30 10.46
N ASP A 63 7.54 3.29 10.43
CA ASP A 63 6.87 3.77 11.64
C ASP A 63 5.96 2.68 12.24
N LEU A 64 5.23 1.94 11.40
CA LEU A 64 4.40 0.81 11.82
C LEU A 64 5.25 -0.29 12.46
N GLU A 65 6.33 -0.72 11.80
CA GLU A 65 7.28 -1.70 12.33
C GLU A 65 7.85 -1.26 13.68
N ALA A 66 8.30 -0.01 13.78
CA ALA A 66 8.84 0.53 15.02
C ALA A 66 7.81 0.56 16.15
N LEU A 67 6.56 0.95 15.87
CA LEU A 67 5.49 0.97 16.86
C LEU A 67 5.10 -0.44 17.30
N PHE A 68 4.95 -1.37 16.36
CA PHE A 68 4.69 -2.77 16.66
C PHE A 68 5.80 -3.38 17.51
N GLY A 69 7.08 -3.14 17.16
CA GLY A 69 8.23 -3.61 17.93
C GLY A 69 8.31 -3.06 19.36
N ARG A 70 7.62 -1.95 19.64
CA ARG A 70 7.54 -1.34 20.98
C ARG A 70 6.34 -1.81 21.81
N ILE A 71 5.41 -2.62 21.30
CA ILE A 71 4.28 -3.11 22.09
C ILE A 71 4.77 -3.92 23.29
N SER A 72 4.44 -3.55 24.54
CA SER A 72 5.00 -4.19 25.74
C SER A 72 4.62 -5.66 25.89
N ASP A 73 3.42 -6.05 25.43
CA ASP A 73 2.98 -7.45 25.41
C ASP A 73 3.74 -8.23 24.31
N GLN A 74 4.58 -9.18 24.72
CA GLN A 74 5.40 -9.98 23.81
C GLN A 74 4.55 -10.86 22.88
N SER A 75 3.45 -11.44 23.36
CA SER A 75 2.58 -12.29 22.55
C SER A 75 1.90 -11.47 21.46
N PHE A 76 1.41 -10.29 21.81
CA PHE A 76 0.81 -9.39 20.84
C PHE A 76 1.84 -8.87 19.83
N ARG A 77 3.04 -8.50 20.29
CA ARG A 77 4.15 -8.10 19.43
C ARG A 77 4.49 -9.16 18.38
N LEU A 78 4.68 -10.41 18.81
CA LEU A 78 4.98 -11.53 17.91
C LEU A 78 3.86 -11.81 16.90
N LYS A 79 2.60 -11.56 17.29
CA LYS A 79 1.45 -11.68 16.39
C LYS A 79 1.49 -10.64 15.26
N VAL A 80 1.87 -9.40 15.55
CA VAL A 80 1.73 -8.28 14.60
C VAL A 80 2.99 -7.99 13.79
N GLU A 81 4.16 -8.44 14.25
CA GLU A 81 5.43 -8.28 13.53
C GLU A 81 5.37 -8.78 12.08
N PRO A 82 4.81 -9.96 11.76
CA PRO A 82 4.65 -10.41 10.37
C PRO A 82 3.81 -9.46 9.50
N PHE A 83 2.84 -8.75 10.08
CA PHE A 83 2.00 -7.81 9.33
C PHE A 83 2.79 -6.57 8.89
N ALA A 84 3.67 -6.07 9.76
CA ALA A 84 4.56 -4.96 9.41
C ALA A 84 5.57 -5.37 8.33
N GLN A 85 6.16 -6.57 8.46
CA GLN A 85 7.10 -7.09 7.45
C GLN A 85 6.45 -7.25 6.08
N GLU A 86 5.22 -7.78 6.04
CA GLU A 86 4.48 -7.93 4.79
C GLU A 86 4.12 -6.57 4.18
N PHE A 87 3.73 -5.59 4.98
CA PHE A 87 3.49 -4.23 4.49
C PHE A 87 4.75 -3.59 3.91
N ILE A 88 5.91 -3.75 4.57
CA ILE A 88 7.21 -3.27 4.04
C ILE A 88 7.50 -3.88 2.68
N ALA A 89 7.32 -5.20 2.53
CA ALA A 89 7.55 -5.89 1.26
C ALA A 89 6.60 -5.39 0.15
N ILE A 90 5.30 -5.23 0.46
CA ILE A 90 4.31 -4.68 -0.48
C ILE A 90 4.66 -3.25 -0.90
N VAL A 91 5.17 -2.40 0.00
CA VAL A 91 5.61 -1.05 -0.35
C VAL A 91 6.76 -1.06 -1.36
N GLN A 92 7.68 -2.02 -1.27
CA GLN A 92 8.76 -2.17 -2.26
C GLN A 92 8.21 -2.56 -3.63
N ASP A 93 7.25 -3.48 -3.69
CA ASP A 93 6.62 -3.89 -4.96
C ASP A 93 5.73 -2.79 -5.53
N ARG A 94 5.01 -2.05 -4.68
CA ARG A 94 4.28 -0.84 -5.07
C ARG A 94 5.21 0.16 -5.75
N ASN A 95 6.39 0.40 -5.19
CA ASN A 95 7.35 1.34 -5.76
C ASN A 95 7.82 0.85 -7.12
N ALA A 96 8.03 -0.45 -7.26
CA ALA A 96 8.42 -1.05 -8.53
C ALA A 96 7.33 -0.99 -9.61
N LEU A 97 6.06 -1.09 -9.22
CA LEU A 97 4.92 -0.95 -10.14
C LEU A 97 4.71 0.52 -10.52
N PHE A 98 4.47 1.40 -9.55
CA PHE A 98 4.08 2.80 -9.83
C PHE A 98 5.24 3.72 -10.23
N HIS A 99 6.49 3.35 -9.97
CA HIS A 99 7.66 3.99 -10.58
C HIS A 99 8.22 3.20 -11.78
N GLY A 100 7.48 2.21 -12.27
CA GLY A 100 7.83 1.47 -13.48
C GLY A 100 7.95 2.38 -14.68
N LYS A 101 8.89 2.07 -15.58
CA LYS A 101 9.10 2.84 -16.80
C LYS A 101 8.08 2.42 -17.86
N PRO A 102 7.38 3.33 -18.54
CA PRO A 102 6.51 2.95 -19.65
C PRO A 102 7.36 2.35 -20.78
N GLY A 103 6.85 1.32 -21.44
CA GLY A 103 7.51 0.66 -22.56
C GLY A 103 6.56 -0.20 -23.38
N THR A 104 7.08 -0.77 -24.46
CA THR A 104 6.34 -1.63 -25.39
C THR A 104 6.88 -3.06 -25.33
N THR A 105 6.00 -4.05 -25.19
CA THR A 105 6.37 -5.48 -25.23
C THR A 105 6.70 -5.93 -26.65
N LYS A 106 7.19 -7.16 -26.83
CA LYS A 106 7.47 -7.72 -28.17
C LYS A 106 6.18 -7.89 -28.99
N GLU A 107 5.07 -8.04 -28.28
CA GLU A 107 3.70 -8.19 -28.76
C GLU A 107 3.00 -6.83 -28.96
N SER A 108 3.76 -5.71 -28.88
CA SER A 108 3.29 -4.33 -29.06
C SER A 108 2.36 -3.77 -27.98
N GLU A 109 2.25 -4.45 -26.83
CA GLU A 109 1.44 -3.96 -25.71
C GLU A 109 2.18 -2.85 -24.95
N GLN A 110 1.45 -1.85 -24.46
CA GLN A 110 2.02 -0.84 -23.56
C GLN A 110 1.93 -1.31 -22.11
N ARG A 111 3.07 -1.38 -21.42
CA ARG A 111 3.17 -1.84 -20.03
C ARG A 111 4.11 -0.94 -19.23
N LEU A 112 4.01 -1.01 -17.90
CA LEU A 112 5.03 -0.53 -16.99
C LEU A 112 6.10 -1.62 -16.80
N PHE A 113 7.37 -1.21 -16.77
CA PHE A 113 8.51 -2.11 -16.68
C PHE A 113 9.30 -1.88 -15.38
N ARG A 114 9.66 -2.99 -14.73
CA ARG A 114 10.64 -3.01 -13.63
C ARG A 114 11.90 -3.71 -14.13
N SER A 115 13.01 -2.98 -14.19
CA SER A 115 14.32 -3.54 -14.59
C SER A 115 14.32 -4.32 -15.91
N GLY A 116 13.47 -3.92 -16.87
CA GLY A 116 13.36 -4.56 -18.19
C GLY A 116 12.29 -5.64 -18.29
N THR A 117 11.65 -6.03 -17.19
CA THR A 117 10.52 -6.98 -17.19
C THR A 117 9.19 -6.21 -17.18
N PRO A 118 8.25 -6.48 -18.10
CA PRO A 118 6.93 -5.87 -18.07
C PRO A 118 6.11 -6.44 -16.91
N TRP A 119 5.34 -5.57 -16.24
CA TRP A 119 4.25 -6.01 -15.37
C TRP A 119 3.09 -6.48 -16.25
N SER A 120 2.82 -7.78 -16.24
CA SER A 120 1.64 -8.34 -16.90
C SER A 120 0.37 -7.96 -16.15
N ILE A 121 -0.79 -8.14 -16.80
CA ILE A 121 -2.10 -7.98 -16.13
C ILE A 121 -2.20 -8.89 -14.90
N GLN A 122 -1.71 -10.14 -15.02
CA GLN A 122 -1.74 -11.09 -13.91
C GLN A 122 -0.87 -10.63 -12.74
N ASP A 123 0.34 -10.13 -13.00
CA ASP A 123 1.23 -9.63 -11.93
C ASP A 123 0.57 -8.46 -11.16
N VAL A 124 -0.13 -7.57 -11.88
CA VAL A 124 -0.84 -6.45 -11.27
C VAL A 124 -2.04 -6.90 -10.44
N ASN A 125 -2.79 -7.89 -10.92
CA ASN A 125 -3.90 -8.50 -10.18
C ASN A 125 -3.40 -9.23 -8.91
N ASP A 126 -2.31 -10.00 -9.03
CA ASP A 126 -1.70 -10.70 -7.90
C ASP A 126 -1.22 -9.71 -6.83
N PHE A 127 -0.66 -8.58 -7.24
CA PHE A 127 -0.32 -7.48 -6.34
C PHE A 127 -1.55 -6.88 -5.64
N ALA A 128 -2.65 -6.65 -6.36
CA ALA A 128 -3.89 -6.13 -5.79
C ALA A 128 -4.51 -7.10 -4.76
N ASP A 129 -4.53 -8.40 -5.07
CA ASP A 129 -4.98 -9.46 -4.17
C ASP A 129 -4.11 -9.54 -2.92
N ARG A 130 -2.78 -9.46 -3.08
CA ARG A 130 -1.83 -9.42 -1.96
C ARG A 130 -2.07 -8.22 -1.06
N CYS A 131 -2.31 -7.03 -1.62
CA CYS A 131 -2.66 -5.84 -0.82
C CYS A 131 -3.92 -6.08 0.01
N THR A 132 -4.97 -6.63 -0.60
CA THR A 132 -6.24 -6.91 0.07
C THR A 132 -6.09 -7.95 1.20
N ARG A 133 -5.33 -9.03 0.94
CA ARG A 133 -5.01 -10.05 1.95
C ARG A 133 -4.24 -9.47 3.13
N ALA A 134 -3.23 -8.63 2.87
CA ALA A 134 -2.40 -8.03 3.91
C ALA A 134 -3.14 -6.96 4.71
N GLY A 135 -4.10 -6.24 4.10
CA GLY A 135 -4.91 -5.24 4.80
C GLY A 135 -5.90 -5.87 5.77
N THR A 136 -6.43 -7.04 5.44
CA THR A 136 -7.42 -7.76 6.27
C THR A 136 -7.01 -7.91 7.74
N PRO A 137 -5.82 -8.46 8.10
CA PRO A 137 -5.40 -8.57 9.49
C PRO A 137 -5.16 -7.21 10.17
N LEU A 138 -4.58 -6.23 9.48
CA LEU A 138 -4.39 -4.88 10.03
C LEU A 138 -5.73 -4.22 10.37
N ASN A 139 -6.69 -4.32 9.43
CA ASN A 139 -8.04 -3.85 9.63
C ASN A 139 -8.71 -4.54 10.84
N ALA A 140 -8.54 -5.87 10.97
CA ALA A 140 -9.08 -6.62 12.10
C ALA A 140 -8.55 -6.14 13.46
N LEU A 141 -7.28 -5.71 13.54
CA LEU A 141 -6.73 -5.13 14.78
C LEU A 141 -7.52 -3.89 15.21
N LEU A 142 -7.95 -3.04 14.27
CA LEU A 142 -8.65 -1.78 14.54
C LEU A 142 -10.04 -1.96 15.18
N TYR A 143 -10.61 -3.16 15.07
CA TYR A 143 -11.89 -3.54 15.68
C TYR A 143 -11.71 -4.43 16.92
N ASN A 144 -10.50 -4.91 17.18
CA ASN A 144 -10.19 -5.82 18.28
C ASN A 144 -9.15 -5.21 19.22
N GLU A 145 -7.87 -5.57 19.09
CA GLU A 145 -6.80 -5.19 20.01
C GLU A 145 -6.51 -3.67 20.02
N LEU A 146 -6.66 -3.03 18.87
CA LEU A 146 -6.46 -1.59 18.66
C LEU A 146 -7.79 -0.82 18.57
N LYS A 147 -8.90 -1.39 19.07
CA LYS A 147 -10.20 -0.70 19.09
C LYS A 147 -10.13 0.63 19.82
N GLU A 148 -11.00 1.56 19.43
CA GLU A 148 -11.04 2.88 20.04
C GLU A 148 -11.27 2.79 21.56
N GLY A 149 -10.52 3.59 22.33
CA GLY A 149 -10.52 3.55 23.80
C GLY A 149 -9.66 2.45 24.42
N CYS A 150 -9.11 1.52 23.63
CA CYS A 150 -8.09 0.58 24.12
C CYS A 150 -6.74 1.30 24.26
N VAL A 151 -6.01 1.00 25.33
CA VAL A 151 -4.64 1.46 25.53
C VAL A 151 -3.73 0.26 25.42
N VAL A 152 -2.89 0.24 24.38
CA VAL A 152 -1.83 -0.76 24.22
C VAL A 152 -0.54 -0.14 24.74
N PRO A 153 0.04 -0.64 25.85
CA PRO A 153 1.29 -0.12 26.39
C PRO A 153 2.44 -0.31 25.40
N LEU A 154 3.29 0.71 25.28
CA LEU A 154 4.54 0.66 24.52
C LEU A 154 5.73 0.75 25.50
N VAL A 155 6.83 0.06 25.18
CA VAL A 155 8.14 0.20 25.84
C VAL A 155 8.97 1.36 25.30
#